data_AF-A0AAD0MMR7-F1
#
_entry.id   AF-A0AAD0MMR7-F1
#
_cell.length_a   1.000
_cell.length_b   1.000
_cell.length_c   1.000
_cell.angle_alpha   90.00
_cell.angle_beta   90.00
_cell.angle_gamma   90.00
#
_symmetry.space_group_name_H-M   'P 1'
#
loop_
_entity.id
_entity.type
_entity.pdbx_description
1 polymer ?
#
loop_
_entity_poly.entity_id
_entity_poly.type
_entity_poly.pdbx_seq_one_letter_code
_entity_poly.pdbx_strand_id
1 'polypeptide(L)' 'MGGSEMKKFIVHYKQNYMGETIENSYVRTVANESELAAIESTLYDDPHVTSVSFELLERTV' A
#
# COMPACT_ATOMS: atom_id res chain seq x y z
N MET A 1 26.60 10.59 3.58
CA MET A 1 25.71 9.56 3.00
C MET A 1 24.44 9.58 3.83
N GLY A 2 23.38 10.22 3.34
CA GLY A 2 22.10 10.27 4.06
C GLY A 2 21.46 8.89 3.98
N GLY A 3 21.35 8.19 5.10
CA GLY A 3 20.55 6.98 5.17
C GLY A 3 19.11 7.35 4.89
N SER A 4 18.53 6.80 3.82
CA SER A 4 17.09 6.90 3.60
C SER A 4 16.42 6.06 4.68
N GLU A 5 15.80 6.70 5.67
CA GLU A 5 14.98 6.02 6.69
C GLU A 5 13.88 5.25 5.97
N MET A 6 13.98 3.93 6.01
CA MET A 6 13.00 3.05 5.40
C MET A 6 11.76 3.03 6.30
N LYS A 7 10.58 3.17 5.70
CA LYS A 7 9.32 3.14 6.44
C LYS A 7 8.55 1.88 6.06
N LYS A 8 8.04 1.17 7.06
CA LYS A 8 7.26 -0.05 6.87
C LYS A 8 5.79 0.29 7.00
N PHE A 9 5.01 0.00 5.99
CA PHE A 9 3.57 0.23 5.94
C PHE A 9 2.83 -1.10 5.78
N ILE A 10 1.62 -1.18 6.33
CA ILE A 10 0.60 -2.12 5.89
C ILE A 10 -0.21 -1.41 4.82
N VAL A 11 -0.24 -2.00 3.64
CA VAL A 11 -1.12 -1.59 2.54
C VAL A 11 -2.40 -2.40 2.71
N HIS A 12 -3.51 -1.71 2.97
CA HIS A 12 -4.84 -2.30 2.99
C HIS A 12 -5.54 -1.95 1.69
N TYR A 13 -6.20 -2.92 1.05
CA TYR A 13 -6.99 -2.65 -0.14
C TYR A 13 -8.26 -3.50 -0.19
N LYS A 14 -9.31 -2.93 -0.79
CA LYS A 14 -10.61 -3.57 -0.98
C LYS A 14 -10.86 -3.78 -2.46
N GLN A 15 -11.30 -4.97 -2.84
CA GLN A 15 -11.66 -5.29 -4.20
C GLN A 15 -13.02 -6.00 -4.28
N ASN A 16 -13.76 -5.76 -5.36
CA ASN A 16 -15.01 -6.44 -5.64
C ASN A 16 -14.76 -7.67 -6.51
N TYR A 17 -14.98 -8.85 -5.96
CA TYR A 17 -14.81 -10.11 -6.66
C TYR A 17 -16.12 -10.90 -6.60
N MET A 18 -16.69 -11.24 -7.75
CA MET A 18 -17.97 -11.98 -7.87
C MET A 18 -19.15 -11.38 -7.08
N GLY A 19 -19.16 -10.06 -6.86
CA GLY A 19 -20.21 -9.36 -6.12
C GLY A 19 -19.97 -9.27 -4.60
N GLU A 20 -18.85 -9.81 -4.11
CA GLU A 20 -18.41 -9.68 -2.73
C GLU A 20 -17.24 -8.70 -2.63
N THR A 21 -17.22 -7.89 -1.57
CA THR A 21 -16.08 -7.04 -1.26
C THR A 21 -15.09 -7.83 -0.40
N ILE A 22 -13.91 -8.07 -0.95
CA ILE A 22 -12.80 -8.72 -0.27
C ILE A 22 -11.83 -7.64 0.20
N GLU A 23 -11.42 -7.73 1.46
CA GLU A 23 -10.39 -6.88 2.05
C GLU A 23 -9.11 -7.70 2.22
N ASN A 24 -8.01 -7.17 1.71
CA ASN A 24 -6.69 -7.77 1.80
C ASN A 24 -5.70 -6.76 2.34
N SER A 25 -4.65 -7.26 2.97
CA SER A 25 -3.55 -6.43 3.43
C SER A 25 -2.20 -7.12 3.28
N TYR A 26 -1.17 -6.32 3.03
CA TYR A 26 0.20 -6.81 2.98
C TYR A 26 1.18 -5.75 3.46
N VAL A 27 2.33 -6.20 3.94
CA VAL A 27 3.38 -5.32 4.45
C VAL A 27 4.33 -4.93 3.34
N ARG A 28 4.66 -3.64 3.25
CA ARG A 28 5.64 -3.11 2.31
C ARG A 28 6.58 -2.12 2.99
N THR A 29 7.86 -2.25 2.67
CA THR A 29 8.87 -1.27 3.07
C THR A 29 9.12 -0.33 1.90
N VAL A 30 9.07 0.98 2.15
CA VAL A 30 9.27 2.03 1.14
C VAL A 30 10.33 3.01 1.63
N ALA A 31 11.12 3.56 0.71
CA ALA A 31 12.14 4.56 1.05
C ALA A 31 11.58 6.00 1.04
N ASN A 32 10.49 6.23 0.29
CA ASN A 32 9.93 7.55 0.05
C ASN A 32 8.42 7.47 -0.23
N GLU A 33 7.76 8.63 -0.23
CA GLU A 33 6.32 8.74 -0.50
C GLU A 33 5.96 8.45 -1.97
N SER A 34 6.89 8.66 -2.91
CA SER A 34 6.66 8.36 -4.33
C SER A 34 6.43 6.85 -4.56
N GLU A 35 7.09 5.99 -3.78
CA GLU A 35 6.82 4.54 -3.82
C GLU A 35 5.42 4.19 -3.31
N LEU A 36 4.89 4.88 -2.29
CA LEU A 36 3.51 4.68 -1.84
C LEU A 36 2.51 5.07 -2.94
N ALA A 37 2.73 6.21 -3.59
CA ALA A 37 1.90 6.65 -4.71
C ALA A 37 1.95 5.66 -5.90
N ALA A 38 3.12 5.08 -6.18
CA ALA A 38 3.25 4.06 -7.21
C ALA A 38 2.48 2.77 -6.86
N ILE A 39 2.54 2.34 -5.59
CA ILE A 39 1.76 1.19 -5.09
C ILE A 39 0.27 1.46 -5.20
N GLU A 40 -0.18 2.64 -4.78
CA GLU A 40 -1.58 3.06 -4.87
C GLU A 40 -2.07 3.01 -6.32
N SER A 41 -1.31 3.62 -7.24
CA SER A 41 -1.64 3.61 -8.67
C SER A 41 -1.71 2.18 -9.22
N THR A 42 -0.74 1.33 -8.88
CA THR A 42 -0.71 -0.07 -9.36
C THR A 42 -1.90 -0.88 -8.85
N LEU A 43 -2.36 -0.62 -7.63
CA LEU A 43 -3.55 -1.28 -7.08
C LEU A 43 -4.82 -0.79 -7.78
N TYR A 44 -4.95 0.51 -8.05
CA TYR A 44 -6.09 1.07 -8.78
C TYR A 44 -6.07 0.76 -10.29
N ASP A 45 -4.97 0.25 -10.85
CA ASP A 45 -4.96 -0.29 -12.22
C ASP A 45 -5.86 -1.53 -12.35
N ASP A 46 -6.15 -2.24 -11.24
CA ASP A 46 -7.18 -3.27 -11.21
C ASP A 46 -8.57 -2.61 -11.05
N PRO A 47 -9.48 -2.74 -12.03
CA PRO A 47 -10.81 -2.12 -11.99
C PRO A 47 -11.70 -2.68 -10.87
N HIS A 48 -11.33 -3.80 -10.25
CA HIS A 48 -12.04 -4.36 -9.11
C HIS A 48 -11.65 -3.70 -7.80
N VAL A 49 -10.47 -3.06 -7.72
CA VAL A 49 -10.03 -2.36 -6.51
C VAL A 49 -10.82 -1.06 -6.35
N THR A 50 -11.40 -0.89 -5.16
CA THR A 50 -12.30 0.23 -4.84
C THR A 50 -11.75 1.16 -3.77
N SER A 51 -10.80 0.68 -2.97
CA SER A 51 -10.20 1.46 -1.89
C SER A 51 -8.82 0.93 -1.58
N VAL A 52 -7.87 1.84 -1.37
CA VAL A 52 -6.51 1.58 -0.91
C VAL A 52 -6.23 2.52 0.26
N SER A 53 -5.60 2.01 1.32
CA SER A 53 -5.15 2.81 2.45
C SER A 53 -3.82 2.28 2.99
N PHE A 54 -3.09 3.16 3.68
CA PHE A 54 -1.76 2.88 4.19
C PHE A 54 -1.71 3.12 5.70
N GLU A 55 -1.22 2.14 6.43
CA GLU A 55 -1.00 2.23 7.87
C GLU A 55 0.50 2.11 8.16
N LEU A 56 1.09 3.11 8.81
CA LEU A 56 2.50 3.09 9.17
C LEU A 56 2.71 2.13 10.37
N LEU A 57 3.46 1.05 10.15
CA LEU A 57 3.85 0.11 11.21
C LEU A 57 5.05 0.65 12.00
N GLU A 58 6.14 0.95 11.31
CA GLU A 58 7.41 1.33 11.93
C GLU A 58 8.20 2.26 11.02
N ARG A 59 8.87 3.25 11.62
CA ARG A 59 10.00 3.94 10.98
C ARG A 59 11.26 3.16 11.31
N THR A 60 11.88 2.53 10.30
CA THR A 60 13.19 1.91 10.46
C THR A 60 14.23 3.02 10.32
N VAL A 61 14.76 3.45 11.47
CA VAL A 61 15.86 4.41 11.61
C VAL A 61 17.21 3.79 11.26
#